data_AF-A0A0K1FCK1-F1
#
_entry.id   AF-A0A0K1FCK1-F1
#
_cell.length_a   1.000
_cell.length_b   1.000
_cell.length_c   1.000
_cell.angle_alpha   90.00
_cell.angle_beta   90.00
_cell.angle_gamma   90.00
#
_symmetry.space_group_name_H-M   'P 1'
#
loop_
_entity.id
_entity.type
_entity.pdbx_description
1 polymer ?
#
loop_
_entity_poly.entity_id
_entity_poly.type
_entity_poly.pdbx_seq_one_letter_code
_entity_poly.pdbx_strand_id
1 'polypeptide(L)'
;MEDGPDDNPPALVDESFSGCQYGYMSTKQHPPVRFTRAAAEAASAHPQGVSRTEGWYLVGTAALFGACHALLYQTHGMAWGGIIRFAALFLTIAGVTWLLRATHAHRQVHPRGHRAAMVAALSWMLAVVLVAGWAWIVPAAGHDVGWAWTSLVALTGVLPLALVGLRLVRAFR
;
A
#
# COMPACT_ATOMS: atom_id res chain seq x y z
N MET A 1 -53.19 -55.24 -2.97
CA MET A 1 -54.61 -54.94 -2.67
C MET A 1 -55.01 -55.92 -1.59
N GLU A 2 -55.73 -55.47 -0.56
CA GLU A 2 -55.95 -56.09 0.77
C GLU A 2 -54.79 -55.76 1.74
N ASP A 3 -54.84 -54.79 2.65
CA ASP A 3 -55.88 -54.16 3.49
C ASP A 3 -56.18 -54.90 4.80
N GLY A 4 -55.82 -54.25 5.93
CA GLY A 4 -56.30 -54.50 7.29
C GLY A 4 -55.33 -55.15 8.30
N PRO A 5 -55.48 -54.93 9.64
CA PRO A 5 -56.16 -53.85 10.35
C PRO A 5 -55.30 -53.14 11.42
N ASP A 6 -55.73 -51.93 11.78
CA ASP A 6 -55.29 -51.15 12.94
C ASP A 6 -55.54 -51.89 14.27
N ASP A 7 -54.56 -51.88 15.18
CA ASP A 7 -54.80 -52.10 16.60
C ASP A 7 -53.92 -51.16 17.44
N ASN A 8 -54.59 -50.15 17.98
CA ASN A 8 -54.07 -49.17 18.93
C ASN A 8 -54.66 -49.48 20.31
N PRO A 9 -53.83 -49.66 21.36
CA PRO A 9 -54.30 -49.50 22.73
C PRO A 9 -53.37 -48.54 23.53
N PRO A 10 -53.77 -48.08 24.73
CA PRO A 10 -54.13 -46.69 24.97
C PRO A 10 -53.05 -45.91 25.73
N ALA A 11 -53.26 -44.60 25.80
CA ALA A 11 -52.51 -43.66 26.63
C ALA A 11 -52.40 -44.11 28.10
N LEU A 12 -51.17 -44.06 28.62
CA LEU A 12 -50.92 -43.84 30.04
C LEU A 12 -49.98 -42.64 30.20
N VAL A 13 -50.57 -41.62 30.81
CA VAL A 13 -49.98 -40.43 31.39
C VAL A 13 -49.21 -40.84 32.64
N ASP A 14 -48.01 -40.28 32.83
CA ASP A 14 -47.34 -39.93 34.10
C ASP A 14 -45.84 -39.80 33.80
N GLU A 15 -45.04 -38.92 34.38
CA GLU A 15 -45.20 -37.73 35.20
C GLU A 15 -43.77 -37.16 35.25
N SER A 16 -43.63 -35.86 35.47
CA SER A 16 -42.43 -35.27 36.07
C SER A 16 -41.08 -35.50 35.36
N PHE A 17 -40.77 -34.65 34.37
CA PHE A 17 -39.41 -34.10 34.26
C PHE A 17 -39.40 -32.64 34.71
N SER A 18 -39.56 -32.51 36.03
CA SER A 18 -39.06 -31.38 36.80
C SER A 18 -37.54 -31.32 36.62
N GLY A 19 -37.07 -30.33 35.87
CA GLY A 19 -35.66 -30.22 35.58
C GLY A 19 -35.31 -29.23 34.47
N CYS A 20 -35.92 -28.03 34.45
CA CYS A 20 -35.25 -26.89 33.84
C CYS A 20 -34.04 -26.51 34.71
N GLN A 21 -33.01 -27.37 34.71
CA GLN A 21 -31.66 -26.91 34.94
C GLN A 21 -31.35 -25.98 33.78
N TYR A 22 -31.57 -24.69 34.01
CA TYR A 22 -30.82 -23.63 33.36
C TYR A 22 -29.36 -23.80 33.77
N GLY A 23 -28.72 -24.82 33.19
CA GLY A 23 -27.30 -24.90 33.10
C GLY A 23 -26.89 -23.66 32.34
N TYR A 24 -26.34 -22.68 33.06
CA TYR A 24 -25.44 -21.71 32.48
C TYR A 24 -24.34 -22.51 31.81
N MET A 25 -24.53 -22.85 30.53
CA MET A 25 -23.44 -23.04 29.60
C MET A 25 -22.71 -21.71 29.61
N SER A 26 -21.77 -21.59 30.56
CA SER A 26 -20.63 -20.71 30.44
C SER A 26 -19.90 -21.20 29.20
N THR A 27 -20.36 -20.74 28.05
CA THR A 27 -19.57 -20.67 26.84
C THR A 27 -18.47 -19.68 27.17
N LYS A 28 -17.46 -20.16 27.90
CA LYS A 28 -16.09 -19.71 27.69
C LYS A 28 -15.79 -20.09 26.25
N GLN A 29 -16.32 -19.28 25.32
CA GLN A 29 -15.85 -19.18 23.96
C GLN A 29 -14.39 -18.83 24.14
N HIS A 30 -13.54 -19.84 24.15
CA HIS A 30 -12.14 -19.63 23.88
C HIS A 30 -12.13 -18.90 22.55
N PRO A 31 -11.72 -17.61 22.51
CA PRO A 31 -11.65 -16.89 21.25
C PRO A 31 -10.82 -17.76 20.31
N PRO A 32 -11.26 -17.98 19.05
CA PRO A 32 -10.59 -18.92 18.17
C PRO A 32 -9.13 -18.49 18.05
N VAL A 33 -8.22 -19.29 18.61
CA VAL A 33 -6.77 -19.04 18.74
C VAL A 33 -6.13 -18.67 17.40
N ARG A 34 -6.79 -19.03 16.30
CA ARG A 34 -6.43 -18.73 14.93
C ARG A 34 -6.45 -17.23 14.60
N PHE A 35 -7.41 -16.45 15.12
CA PHE A 35 -7.49 -15.01 14.84
C PHE A 35 -6.45 -14.21 15.62
N THR A 36 -6.13 -14.63 16.85
CA THR A 36 -5.08 -14.01 17.68
C THR A 36 -3.69 -14.25 17.11
N ARG A 37 -3.44 -15.44 16.54
CA ARG A 37 -2.13 -15.76 15.94
C ARG A 37 -1.88 -14.97 14.65
N ALA A 38 -2.85 -14.87 13.75
CA ALA A 38 -2.73 -14.05 12.54
C ALA A 38 -2.63 -12.53 12.85
N ALA A 39 -3.35 -12.06 13.87
CA ALA A 39 -3.24 -10.67 14.34
C ALA A 39 -1.89 -10.39 15.02
N ALA A 40 -1.34 -11.36 15.76
CA ALA A 40 -0.02 -11.28 16.40
C ALA A 40 1.12 -11.41 15.38
N GLU A 41 0.99 -12.25 14.34
CA GLU A 41 1.94 -12.35 13.23
C GLU A 41 1.94 -11.08 12.37
N ALA A 42 0.77 -10.47 12.13
CA ALA A 42 0.65 -9.14 11.53
C ALA A 42 1.15 -8.00 12.45
N ALA A 43 1.26 -8.24 13.77
CA ALA A 43 1.86 -7.34 14.75
C ALA A 43 3.34 -7.60 14.99
N SER A 44 3.87 -8.72 14.49
CA SER A 44 5.26 -9.09 14.67
C SER A 44 6.18 -8.18 13.85
N ALA A 45 7.41 -8.02 14.33
CA ALA A 45 8.43 -7.21 13.66
C ALA A 45 8.83 -7.74 12.27
N HIS A 46 8.43 -8.96 11.91
CA HIS A 46 8.75 -9.65 10.65
C HIS A 46 7.47 -10.16 9.98
N PRO A 47 6.74 -9.28 9.27
CA PRO A 47 5.53 -9.69 8.55
C PRO A 47 5.88 -10.75 7.51
N GLN A 48 5.24 -11.92 7.59
CA GLN A 48 5.36 -12.96 6.56
C GLN A 48 4.54 -12.55 5.33
N GLY A 49 5.09 -12.74 4.13
CA GLY A 49 4.42 -12.38 2.86
C GLY A 49 4.67 -10.94 2.40
N VAL A 50 5.86 -10.38 2.63
CA VAL A 50 6.29 -9.12 2.00
C VAL A 50 6.85 -9.40 0.61
N SER A 51 6.43 -8.64 -0.40
CA SER A 51 6.93 -8.81 -1.77
C SER A 51 8.20 -7.99 -2.02
N ARG A 52 9.33 -8.67 -2.32
CA ARG A 52 10.57 -8.00 -2.73
C ARG A 52 10.39 -7.22 -4.04
N THR A 53 9.60 -7.76 -4.97
CA THR A 53 9.33 -7.16 -6.28
C THR A 53 8.55 -5.85 -6.13
N GLU A 54 7.58 -5.81 -5.20
CA GLU A 54 6.84 -4.59 -4.87
C GLU A 54 7.76 -3.46 -4.41
N GLY A 55 8.72 -3.76 -3.52
CA GLY A 55 9.72 -2.79 -3.07
C GLY A 55 10.57 -2.24 -4.24
N TRP A 56 10.94 -3.08 -5.21
CA TRP A 56 11.67 -2.62 -6.40
C TRP A 56 10.84 -1.75 -7.33
N TYR A 57 9.54 -2.01 -7.49
CA TYR A 57 8.66 -1.13 -8.27
C TYR A 57 8.53 0.26 -7.65
N LEU A 58 8.49 0.36 -6.32
CA LEU A 58 8.50 1.65 -5.63
C LEU A 58 9.82 2.39 -5.82
N VAL A 59 10.96 1.69 -5.75
CA VAL A 59 12.28 2.28 -6.06
C VAL A 59 12.34 2.75 -7.52
N GLY A 60 11.82 1.96 -8.46
CA GLY A 60 11.72 2.34 -9.87
C GLY A 60 10.83 3.57 -10.08
N THR A 61 9.74 3.68 -9.33
CA THR A 61 8.84 4.84 -9.36
C THR A 61 9.57 6.10 -8.86
N ALA A 62 10.32 5.99 -7.76
CA ALA A 62 11.14 7.09 -7.26
C ALA A 62 12.22 7.53 -8.25
N ALA A 63 12.90 6.57 -8.89
CA ALA A 63 13.91 6.86 -9.91
C ALA A 63 13.30 7.58 -11.12
N LEU A 64 12.13 7.15 -11.60
CA LEU A 64 11.42 7.78 -12.70
C LEU A 64 11.02 9.23 -12.38
N PHE A 65 10.46 9.48 -11.19
CA PHE A 65 10.18 10.85 -10.73
C PHE A 65 11.45 11.69 -10.60
N GLY A 66 12.54 11.12 -10.08
CA GLY A 66 13.81 11.83 -9.92
C GLY A 66 14.39 12.27 -11.26
N ALA A 67 14.40 11.36 -12.25
CA ALA A 67 14.82 11.67 -13.61
C ALA A 67 13.94 12.74 -14.25
N CYS A 68 12.61 12.64 -14.08
CA CYS A 68 11.67 13.63 -14.59
C CYS A 68 11.92 15.02 -13.99
N HIS A 69 12.01 15.15 -12.67
CA HIS A 69 12.26 16.44 -12.02
C HIS A 69 13.58 17.07 -12.46
N ALA A 70 14.67 16.29 -12.50
CA ALA A 70 15.96 16.80 -12.95
C ALA A 70 15.88 17.37 -14.37
N LEU A 71 15.22 16.64 -15.27
CA LEU A 71 15.04 17.03 -16.67
C LEU A 71 14.14 18.27 -16.80
N LEU A 72 13.05 18.35 -16.03
CA LEU A 72 12.17 19.54 -16.03
C LEU A 72 12.94 20.81 -15.63
N TYR A 73 13.79 20.74 -14.61
CA TYR A 73 14.57 21.88 -14.15
C TYR A 73 15.67 22.28 -15.16
N GLN A 74 16.38 21.31 -15.73
CA GLN A 74 17.48 21.57 -16.67
C GLN A 74 16.99 22.14 -18.00
N THR A 75 15.78 21.78 -18.43
CA THR A 75 15.26 22.15 -19.76
C THR A 75 14.44 23.43 -19.75
N HIS A 76 14.34 24.13 -18.62
CA HIS A 76 13.51 25.33 -18.51
C HIS A 76 13.93 26.45 -19.49
N GLY A 77 15.23 26.75 -19.56
CA GLY A 77 15.78 27.82 -20.42
C GLY A 77 16.13 27.40 -21.85
N MET A 78 15.84 26.17 -22.26
CA MET A 78 16.16 25.68 -23.60
C MET A 78 15.08 26.07 -24.62
N ALA A 79 15.47 26.40 -25.85
CA ALA A 79 14.53 26.71 -26.94
C ALA A 79 13.51 25.59 -27.19
N TRP A 80 13.94 24.32 -27.08
CA TRP A 80 13.09 23.13 -27.20
C TRP A 80 12.57 22.61 -25.85
N GLY A 81 12.77 23.37 -24.79
CA GLY A 81 12.50 22.97 -23.42
C GLY A 81 11.06 22.54 -23.18
N GLY A 82 10.09 23.26 -23.77
CA GLY A 82 8.66 22.94 -23.63
C GLY A 82 8.32 21.53 -24.15
N ILE A 83 8.84 21.16 -25.32
CA ILE A 83 8.59 19.86 -25.94
C ILE A 83 9.26 18.74 -25.13
N ILE A 84 10.50 18.97 -24.68
CA ILE A 84 11.24 18.00 -23.85
C ILE A 84 10.50 17.77 -22.52
N ARG A 85 10.02 18.83 -21.87
CA ARG A 85 9.22 18.74 -20.63
C ARG A 85 7.91 17.99 -20.83
N PHE A 86 7.21 18.26 -21.92
CA PHE A 86 5.98 17.55 -22.27
C PHE A 86 6.22 16.05 -22.47
N ALA A 87 7.25 15.69 -23.25
CA ALA A 87 7.62 14.30 -23.47
C ALA A 87 8.02 13.60 -22.16
N ALA A 88 8.80 14.25 -21.30
CA ALA A 88 9.19 13.70 -20.01
C ALA A 88 7.99 13.47 -19.08
N LEU A 89 7.04 14.41 -19.01
CA LEU A 89 5.80 14.24 -18.25
C LEU A 89 4.96 13.09 -18.80
N PHE A 90 4.81 13.00 -20.12
CA PHE A 90 4.08 11.91 -20.78
C PHE A 90 4.68 10.54 -20.46
N LEU A 91 6.00 10.39 -20.62
CA LEU A 91 6.72 9.16 -20.29
C LEU A 91 6.65 8.83 -18.80
N THR A 92 6.68 9.84 -17.94
CA THR A 92 6.53 9.65 -16.49
C THR A 92 5.15 9.13 -16.14
N ILE A 93 4.08 9.72 -16.70
CA ILE A 93 2.70 9.26 -16.48
C ILE A 93 2.54 7.82 -16.98
N ALA A 94 3.02 7.52 -18.18
CA ALA A 94 2.96 6.16 -18.74
C ALA A 94 3.74 5.16 -17.88
N GLY A 95 4.97 5.50 -17.49
CA GLY A 95 5.84 4.66 -16.68
C GLY A 95 5.29 4.42 -15.26
N VAL A 96 4.80 5.47 -14.59
CA VAL A 96 4.14 5.34 -13.27
C VAL A 96 2.89 4.50 -13.39
N THR A 97 2.06 4.70 -14.42
CA THR A 97 0.85 3.88 -14.63
C THR A 97 1.20 2.40 -14.81
N TRP A 98 2.23 2.11 -15.60
CA TRP A 98 2.72 0.75 -15.79
C TRP A 98 3.27 0.16 -14.49
N LEU A 99 4.11 0.89 -13.76
CA LEU A 99 4.67 0.47 -12.47
C LEU A 99 3.59 0.23 -11.44
N LEU A 100 2.56 1.09 -11.36
CA LEU A 100 1.43 0.90 -10.45
C LEU A 100 0.63 -0.35 -10.80
N ARG A 101 0.36 -0.61 -12.08
CA ARG A 101 -0.28 -1.86 -12.53
C ARG A 101 0.55 -3.10 -12.16
N ALA A 102 1.87 -3.05 -12.38
CA ALA A 102 2.77 -4.12 -11.99
C ALA A 102 2.80 -4.31 -10.46
N THR A 103 2.83 -3.22 -9.69
CA THR A 103 2.76 -3.24 -8.22
C THR A 103 1.47 -3.90 -7.74
N HIS A 104 0.33 -3.56 -8.36
CA HIS A 104 -0.97 -4.18 -8.04
C HIS A 104 -0.98 -5.69 -8.28
N ALA A 105 -0.35 -6.17 -9.36
CA ALA A 105 -0.25 -7.60 -9.65
C ALA A 105 0.62 -8.37 -8.64
N HIS A 106 1.54 -7.68 -7.95
CA HIS A 106 2.46 -8.27 -6.98
C HIS A 106 2.22 -7.83 -5.53
N ARG A 107 1.07 -7.20 -5.27
CA ARG A 107 0.73 -6.63 -3.96
C ARG A 107 0.57 -7.74 -2.94
N GLN A 108 1.35 -7.67 -1.87
CA GLN A 108 1.22 -8.59 -0.74
C GLN A 108 1.03 -7.85 0.59
N VAL A 109 1.35 -8.51 1.71
CA VAL A 109 1.12 -7.99 3.06
C VAL A 109 2.12 -6.87 3.34
N HIS A 110 1.62 -5.73 3.81
CA HIS A 110 2.46 -4.58 4.12
C HIS A 110 2.84 -4.54 5.61
N PRO A 111 4.07 -4.11 5.95
CA PRO A 111 4.45 -3.86 7.33
C PRO A 111 3.60 -2.73 7.95
N ARG A 112 3.42 -2.79 9.27
CA ARG A 112 2.73 -1.72 10.03
C ARG A 112 3.34 -0.35 9.72
N GLY A 113 2.47 0.63 9.49
CA GLY A 113 2.86 2.01 9.18
C GLY A 113 3.28 2.26 7.73
N HIS A 114 3.28 1.26 6.85
CA HIS A 114 3.64 1.44 5.43
C HIS A 114 2.79 2.51 4.74
N ARG A 115 1.47 2.50 4.95
CA ARG A 115 0.56 3.51 4.38
C ARG A 115 0.91 4.93 4.84
N ALA A 116 1.18 5.13 6.13
CA ALA A 116 1.55 6.44 6.67
C ALA A 116 2.89 6.92 6.09
N ALA A 117 3.88 6.02 5.99
CA ALA A 117 5.16 6.31 5.36
C ALA A 117 5.00 6.68 3.87
N MET A 118 4.07 6.03 3.15
CA MET A 118 3.78 6.38 1.77
C MET A 118 3.12 7.74 1.60
N VAL A 119 2.13 8.05 2.43
CA VAL A 119 1.52 9.39 2.42
C VAL A 119 2.58 10.45 2.73
N ALA A 120 3.40 10.25 3.76
CA ALA A 120 4.46 11.19 4.12
C ALA A 120 5.48 11.39 2.98
N ALA A 121 5.90 10.30 2.32
CA ALA A 121 6.83 10.38 1.19
C ALA A 121 6.23 11.11 -0.02
N LEU A 122 4.97 10.86 -0.36
CA LEU A 122 4.27 11.55 -1.44
C LEU A 122 4.05 13.03 -1.13
N SER A 123 3.64 13.35 0.10
CA SER A 123 3.50 14.73 0.56
C SER A 123 4.82 15.50 0.51
N TRP A 124 5.92 14.85 0.91
CA TRP A 124 7.26 15.44 0.80
C TRP A 124 7.64 15.72 -0.64
N MET A 125 7.47 14.73 -1.52
CA MET A 125 7.77 14.88 -2.95
C MET A 125 6.97 16.04 -3.55
N LEU A 126 5.67 16.13 -3.25
CA LEU A 126 4.82 17.22 -3.71
C LEU A 126 5.29 18.58 -3.20
N ALA A 127 5.64 18.68 -1.91
CA ALA A 127 6.14 19.91 -1.32
C ALA A 127 7.43 20.38 -2.00
N VAL A 128 8.38 19.47 -2.24
CA VAL A 128 9.63 19.80 -2.95
C VAL A 128 9.35 20.25 -4.38
N VAL A 129 8.48 19.56 -5.10
CA VAL A 129 8.11 19.94 -6.48
C VAL A 129 7.48 21.32 -6.53
N LEU A 130 6.59 21.66 -5.59
CA LEU A 130 5.96 22.98 -5.55
C LEU A 130 6.98 24.07 -5.23
N VAL A 131 7.83 23.87 -4.22
CA VAL A 131 8.84 24.87 -3.82
C VAL A 131 9.90 25.06 -4.90
N ALA A 132 10.44 23.97 -5.44
CA ALA A 132 11.47 24.02 -6.48
C ALA A 132 10.88 24.46 -7.83
N GLY A 133 9.69 23.98 -8.19
CA GLY A 133 8.98 24.46 -9.37
C GLY A 133 8.72 25.96 -9.31
N TRP A 134 8.28 26.46 -8.16
CA TRP A 134 8.16 27.90 -7.93
C TRP A 134 9.50 28.61 -8.06
N ALA A 135 10.57 28.13 -7.42
CA ALA A 135 11.87 28.82 -7.41
C ALA A 135 12.55 28.86 -8.80
N TRP A 136 12.38 27.84 -9.64
CA TRP A 136 13.12 27.70 -10.90
C TRP A 136 12.30 27.96 -12.18
N ILE A 137 10.98 27.77 -12.14
CA ILE A 137 10.13 27.90 -13.34
C ILE A 137 9.41 29.25 -13.38
N VAL A 138 9.05 29.82 -12.22
CA VAL A 138 8.21 31.03 -12.17
C VAL A 138 9.00 32.34 -12.37
N PRO A 139 10.20 32.55 -11.81
CA PRO A 139 10.92 33.81 -11.98
C PRO A 139 11.34 34.01 -13.44
N ALA A 140 10.88 35.11 -14.04
CA ALA A 140 11.17 35.47 -15.44
C ALA A 140 12.67 35.65 -15.73
N ALA A 141 13.48 35.94 -14.71
CA ALA A 141 14.91 36.12 -14.84
C ALA A 141 15.71 34.80 -14.91
N GLY A 142 15.13 33.67 -14.47
CA GLY A 142 15.80 32.36 -14.43
C GLY A 142 17.07 32.36 -13.57
N HIS A 143 17.07 31.70 -12.41
CA HIS A 143 18.32 31.49 -11.69
C HIS A 143 19.13 30.40 -12.41
N ASP A 144 20.26 30.80 -12.99
CA ASP A 144 21.19 29.88 -13.65
C ASP A 144 21.92 29.06 -12.59
N VAL A 145 21.28 27.97 -12.16
CA VAL A 145 21.87 27.01 -11.24
C VAL A 145 22.48 25.87 -12.02
N GLY A 146 23.70 25.48 -11.64
CA GLY A 146 24.37 24.34 -12.26
C GLY A 146 23.53 23.06 -12.17
N TRP A 147 23.65 22.20 -13.17
CA TRP A 147 22.95 20.92 -13.29
C TRP A 147 23.07 20.02 -12.04
N ALA A 148 24.14 20.18 -11.26
CA ALA A 148 24.36 19.46 -10.01
C ALA A 148 23.32 19.83 -8.95
N TRP A 149 22.96 21.11 -8.82
CA TRP A 149 21.97 21.58 -7.85
C TRP A 149 20.57 21.11 -8.19
N THR A 150 20.16 21.21 -9.46
CA THR A 150 18.85 20.73 -9.90
C THR A 150 18.70 19.22 -9.70
N SER A 151 19.78 18.47 -9.93
CA SER A 151 19.81 17.02 -9.69
C SER A 151 19.73 16.68 -8.20
N LEU A 152 20.44 17.42 -7.34
CA LEU A 152 20.40 17.22 -5.90
C LEU A 152 19.02 17.50 -5.30
N VAL A 153 18.35 18.57 -5.75
CA VAL A 153 16.96 18.87 -5.36
C VAL A 153 16.02 17.76 -5.83
N ALA A 154 16.16 17.29 -7.08
CA ALA A 154 15.36 16.19 -7.61
C ALA A 154 15.54 14.90 -6.78
N LEU A 155 16.78 14.54 -6.45
CA LEU A 155 17.10 13.38 -5.61
C LEU A 155 16.51 13.52 -4.19
N THR A 156 16.62 14.71 -3.59
CA THR A 156 16.08 14.99 -2.26
C THR A 156 14.55 14.88 -2.23
N GLY A 157 13.88 15.30 -3.31
CA GLY A 157 12.43 15.17 -3.44
C GLY A 157 11.94 13.72 -3.48
N VAL A 158 12.69 12.82 -4.11
CA VAL A 158 12.28 11.42 -4.29
C VAL A 158 12.86 10.46 -3.26
N LEU A 159 13.84 10.91 -2.46
CA LEU A 159 14.54 10.08 -1.48
C LEU A 159 13.58 9.37 -0.50
N PRO A 160 12.57 10.02 0.11
CA PRO A 160 11.66 9.32 1.03
C PRO A 160 10.88 8.19 0.36
N LEU A 161 10.48 8.37 -0.91
CA LEU A 161 9.78 7.35 -1.68
C LEU A 161 10.69 6.13 -1.94
N ALA A 162 11.94 6.38 -2.32
CA ALA A 162 12.95 5.33 -2.50
C ALA A 162 13.24 4.59 -1.19
N LEU A 163 13.34 5.30 -0.06
CA LEU A 163 13.57 4.70 1.26
C LEU A 163 12.43 3.76 1.68
N VAL A 164 11.19 4.09 1.36
CA VAL A 164 10.05 3.21 1.64
C VAL A 164 10.09 1.96 0.76
N GLY A 165 10.45 2.08 -0.52
CA GLY A 165 10.69 0.92 -1.40
C GLY A 165 11.82 0.02 -0.87
N LEU A 166 12.95 0.60 -0.48
CA LEU A 166 14.07 -0.12 0.11
C LEU A 166 13.72 -0.78 1.45
N ARG A 167 12.88 -0.14 2.27
CA ARG A 167 12.38 -0.73 3.52
C ARG A 167 11.56 -2.00 3.26
N LEU A 168 10.74 -2.02 2.22
CA LEU A 168 10.03 -3.22 1.78
C LEU A 168 10.99 -4.31 1.28
N VAL A 169 12.00 -3.95 0.48
CA VAL A 169 13.03 -4.90 0.02
C VAL A 169 13.80 -5.52 1.19
N ARG A 170 14.07 -4.74 2.25
CA ARG A 170 14.77 -5.22 3.45
C ARG A 170 13.89 -6.09 4.34
N ALA A 171 12.61 -5.76 4.47
CA ALA A 171 11.66 -6.51 5.30
C ALA A 171 11.31 -7.91 4.76
N PHE A 172 11.73 -8.23 3.53
CA PHE A 172 11.65 -9.58 2.97
C PHE A 172 12.68 -10.55 3.58
N ARG A 173 13.79 -10.05 4.13
CA ARG A 173 14.84 -10.88 4.76
C ARG A 173 14.47 -11.22 6.19
#